data_AF-A0A946DZI4-F1
#
_entry.id   AF-A0A946DZI4-F1
#
_cell.length_a   1.000
_cell.length_b   1.000
_cell.length_c   1.000
_cell.angle_alpha   90.00
_cell.angle_beta   90.00
_cell.angle_gamma   90.00
#
_symmetry.space_group_name_H-M   'P 1'
#
loop_
_entity.id
_entity.type
_entity.pdbx_description
1 polymer ?
#
loop_
_entity_poly.entity_id
_entity_poly.type
_entity_poly.pdbx_seq_one_letter_code
_entity_poly.pdbx_strand_id
1 'polypeptide(L)'
;MADYNTWVNERLYSLCAGMTDEERRCDRGAFFGSIHGTLNHIMVLDLMFLARFTGDEADMPGFGDDLFETFEMLHQERPLLDSRIR
;
A
#
# COMPACT_ATOMS: atom_id res chain seq x y z
N MET A 1 7.68 -5.74 -15.53
CA MET A 1 6.48 -5.21 -14.84
C MET A 1 6.79 -4.81 -13.39
N ALA A 2 7.58 -5.60 -12.64
CA ALA A 2 8.02 -5.24 -11.29
C ALA A 2 8.67 -3.84 -11.20
N ASP A 3 9.63 -3.52 -12.07
CA ASP A 3 10.28 -2.20 -12.06
C ASP A 3 9.32 -1.03 -12.32
N TYR A 4 8.30 -1.24 -13.15
CA TYR A 4 7.27 -0.24 -13.38
C TYR A 4 6.39 -0.05 -12.14
N ASN A 5 6.02 -1.14 -11.47
CA ASN A 5 5.26 -1.09 -10.22
C ASN A 5 6.04 -0.31 -9.15
N THR A 6 7.33 -0.62 -8.96
CA THR A 6 8.21 0.13 -8.04
C THR A 6 8.26 1.61 -8.39
N TRP A 7 8.47 1.96 -9.66
CA TRP A 7 8.52 3.36 -10.10
C TRP A 7 7.20 4.12 -9.85
N VAL A 8 6.05 3.48 -10.10
CA VAL A 8 4.74 4.10 -9.82
C VAL A 8 4.55 4.28 -8.31
N ASN A 9 4.89 3.27 -7.50
CA ASN A 9 4.78 3.35 -6.05
C ASN A 9 5.66 4.47 -5.49
N GLU A 10 6.94 4.53 -5.86
CA GLU A 10 7.86 5.60 -5.44
C GLU A 10 7.28 6.99 -5.74
N ARG A 11 6.74 7.18 -6.96
CA ARG A 11 6.13 8.45 -7.36
C ARG A 11 4.87 8.76 -6.57
N LEU A 12 3.99 7.79 -6.38
CA LEU A 12 2.73 7.95 -5.66
C LEU A 12 2.98 8.30 -4.18
N TYR A 13 3.87 7.57 -3.52
CA TYR A 13 4.25 7.80 -2.14
C TYR A 13 4.96 9.15 -1.96
N SER A 14 5.85 9.53 -2.88
CA SER A 14 6.49 10.86 -2.86
C SER A 14 5.47 12.01 -2.96
N LEU A 15 4.42 11.86 -3.76
CA LEU A 15 3.35 12.86 -3.85
C LEU A 15 2.53 12.92 -2.55
N CYS A 16 2.20 11.77 -1.96
CA CYS A 16 1.43 11.70 -0.72
C CYS A 16 2.24 12.20 0.50
N ALA A 17 3.57 12.13 0.45
CA ALA A 17 4.45 12.69 1.48
C ALA A 17 4.37 14.23 1.57
N GLY A 18 3.92 14.90 0.50
CA GLY A 18 3.70 16.34 0.48
C GLY A 18 2.36 16.80 1.06
N MET A 19 1.50 15.87 1.50
CA MET A 19 0.17 16.14 2.08
C MET A 19 0.21 16.02 3.61
N THR A 20 -0.65 16.75 4.32
CA THR A 20 -0.84 16.52 5.76
C THR A 20 -1.58 15.19 6.01
N ASP A 21 -1.54 14.71 7.25
CA ASP A 21 -2.26 13.48 7.59
C ASP A 21 -3.78 13.64 7.43
N GLU A 22 -4.31 14.79 7.84
CA GLU A 22 -5.72 15.15 7.68
C GLU A 22 -6.11 15.18 6.20
N GLU A 23 -5.25 15.76 5.36
CA GLU A 23 -5.47 15.75 3.92
C GLU A 23 -5.47 14.33 3.37
N ARG A 24 -4.59 13.43 3.79
CA ARG A 24 -4.57 12.05 3.28
C ARG A 24 -5.78 11.23 3.73
N ARG A 25 -6.28 11.47 4.95
CA ARG A 25 -7.43 10.76 5.54
C ARG A 25 -8.78 11.34 5.21
N CYS A 26 -8.84 12.58 4.71
CA CYS A 26 -10.10 13.20 4.35
C CYS A 26 -10.87 12.34 3.34
N ASP A 27 -12.14 12.05 3.69
CA ASP A 27 -13.06 11.33 2.82
C ASP A 27 -13.32 12.14 1.55
N ARG A 28 -13.04 11.52 0.40
CA ARG A 28 -13.19 12.09 -0.94
C ARG A 28 -14.18 11.31 -1.79
N GLY A 29 -15.00 10.44 -1.19
CA GLY A 29 -15.91 9.58 -1.93
C GLY A 29 -15.20 8.53 -2.78
N ALA A 30 -13.94 8.21 -2.44
CA ALA A 30 -13.23 7.07 -3.02
C ALA A 30 -13.87 5.76 -2.50
N PHE A 31 -13.67 4.64 -3.19
CA PHE A 31 -14.20 3.35 -2.75
C PHE A 31 -13.72 2.99 -1.33
N PHE A 32 -12.47 3.34 -1.00
CA PHE A 32 -11.88 3.18 0.35
C PHE A 32 -11.95 4.48 1.19
N GLY A 33 -12.87 5.39 0.85
CA GLY A 33 -13.09 6.69 1.50
C GLY A 33 -12.00 7.72 1.20
N SER A 34 -10.74 7.39 1.52
CA SER A 34 -9.61 8.32 1.52
C SER A 34 -8.42 7.84 0.70
N ILE A 35 -7.41 8.71 0.56
CA ILE A 35 -6.12 8.35 -0.05
C ILE A 35 -5.41 7.32 0.84
N HIS A 36 -5.40 7.54 2.16
CA HIS A 36 -4.81 6.61 3.13
C HIS A 36 -5.42 5.21 3.05
N GLY A 37 -6.75 5.12 3.01
CA GLY A 37 -7.47 3.84 2.88
C GLY A 37 -7.15 3.14 1.55
N THR A 38 -7.01 3.92 0.48
CA THR A 38 -6.63 3.37 -0.83
C THR A 38 -5.21 2.81 -0.84
N LEU A 39 -4.24 3.52 -0.23
CA LEU A 39 -2.85 3.03 -0.11
C LEU A 39 -2.76 1.77 0.74
N ASN A 40 -3.51 1.71 1.86
CA ASN A 40 -3.62 0.50 2.66
C ASN A 40 -4.19 -0.68 1.86
N HIS A 41 -5.27 -0.45 1.11
CA HIS A 41 -5.87 -1.49 0.29
C HIS A 41 -4.91 -2.03 -0.77
N ILE A 42 -4.09 -1.18 -1.39
CA ILE A 42 -3.06 -1.62 -2.35
C ILE A 42 -2.04 -2.54 -1.66
N MET A 43 -1.59 -2.22 -0.43
CA MET A 43 -0.70 -3.09 0.33
C MET A 43 -1.33 -4.46 0.63
N VAL A 44 -2.61 -4.49 1.02
CA VAL A 44 -3.37 -5.74 1.23
C VAL A 44 -3.35 -6.60 -0.02
N LEU A 45 -3.71 -6.02 -1.17
CA LEU A 45 -3.77 -6.76 -2.44
C LEU A 45 -2.40 -7.32 -2.83
N ASP A 46 -1.34 -6.50 -2.74
CA ASP A 46 0.01 -6.93 -3.10
C ASP A 46 0.49 -8.10 -2.24
N LEU A 47 0.26 -8.04 -0.92
CA LEU A 47 0.57 -9.16 -0.02
C LEU A 47 -0.24 -10.42 -0.36
N MET A 48 -1.55 -10.27 -0.62
CA MET A 48 -2.40 -11.40 -1.00
C MET A 48 -1.97 -12.05 -2.32
N PHE A 49 -1.54 -11.26 -3.32
CA PHE A 49 -1.03 -11.80 -4.57
C PHE A 49 0.33 -12.46 -4.38
N LEU A 50 1.22 -11.85 -3.61
CA LEU A 50 2.54 -12.40 -3.32
C LEU A 50 2.46 -13.73 -2.56
N ALA A 51 1.60 -13.82 -1.55
CA ALA A 51 1.31 -15.06 -0.82
C ALA A 51 0.85 -16.17 -1.79
N ARG A 52 -0.04 -15.85 -2.73
CA ARG A 52 -0.50 -16.80 -3.76
C ARG A 52 0.61 -17.21 -4.73
N PHE A 53 1.51 -16.31 -5.11
CA PHE A 53 2.60 -16.62 -6.04
C PHE A 53 3.72 -17.43 -5.38
N THR A 54 3.98 -17.19 -4.09
CA THR A 54 5.05 -17.84 -3.34
C THR A 54 4.60 -19.13 -2.64
N GLY A 55 3.29 -19.30 -2.45
CA GLY A 55 2.71 -20.38 -1.64
C GLY A 55 2.87 -20.15 -0.13
N ASP A 56 3.31 -18.96 0.29
CA ASP A 56 3.49 -18.60 1.68
C ASP A 56 2.24 -17.87 2.21
N GLU A 57 1.30 -18.65 2.75
CA GLU A 57 0.03 -18.14 3.28
C GLU A 57 0.18 -17.45 4.64
N ALA A 58 1.35 -17.55 5.30
CA ALA A 58 1.56 -16.98 6.63
C ALA A 58 1.48 -15.44 6.64
N ASP A 59 1.71 -14.81 5.49
CA ASP A 59 1.70 -13.36 5.30
C ASP A 59 0.37 -12.82 4.74
N MET A 60 -0.68 -13.64 4.58
CA MET A 60 -1.93 -13.20 3.95
C MET A 60 -2.78 -12.36 4.91
N PRO A 61 -2.98 -11.04 4.65
CA PRO A 61 -3.87 -10.23 5.46
C PRO A 61 -5.34 -10.56 5.24
N GLY A 62 -6.19 -10.17 6.19
CA GLY A 62 -7.64 -10.20 6.05
C GLY A 62 -8.11 -9.21 4.97
N PHE A 63 -9.20 -9.55 4.29
CA PHE A 63 -9.77 -8.67 3.28
C PHE A 63 -10.41 -7.46 3.95
N GLY A 64 -9.95 -6.25 3.59
CA GLY A 64 -10.44 -4.99 4.15
C GLY A 64 -9.69 -4.52 5.40
N ASP A 65 -8.55 -5.14 5.73
CA ASP A 65 -7.70 -4.69 6.82
C ASP A 65 -7.01 -3.34 6.48
N ASP A 66 -7.04 -2.40 7.42
CA ASP A 66 -6.12 -1.27 7.44
C ASP A 66 -4.81 -1.74 8.11
N LEU A 67 -3.89 -2.26 7.29
CA LEU A 67 -2.62 -2.84 7.75
C LEU A 67 -1.74 -1.85 8.51
N PHE A 68 -1.80 -0.58 8.12
CA PHE A 68 -0.90 0.45 8.59
C PHE A 68 -1.68 1.66 9.05
N GLU A 69 -1.55 1.95 10.35
CA GLU A 69 -2.24 3.07 10.96
C GLU A 69 -1.75 4.38 10.37
N THR A 70 -0.43 4.57 10.22
CA THR A 70 0.16 5.84 9.76
C THR A 70 0.71 5.76 8.34
N PHE A 71 0.81 6.90 7.68
CA PHE A 71 1.43 6.97 6.35
C PHE A 71 2.93 6.67 6.42
N GLU A 72 3.59 7.01 7.51
CA GLU A 72 5.01 6.75 7.71
C GLU A 72 5.28 5.23 7.67
N MET A 73 4.40 4.42 8.27
CA MET A 73 4.47 2.96 8.18
C MET A 73 4.26 2.48 6.73
N LEU A 74 3.22 2.97 6.03
CA LEU A 74 2.99 2.64 4.62
C LEU A 74 4.23 2.97 3.76
N HIS A 75 4.82 4.15 3.96
CA HIS A 75 5.95 4.64 3.19
C HIS A 75 7.24 3.87 3.48
N GLN A 76 7.42 3.36 4.70
CA GLN A 76 8.55 2.51 5.07
C GLN A 76 8.42 1.09 4.52
N GLU A 77 7.21 0.53 4.56
CA GLU A 77 6.96 -0.87 4.18
C GLU A 77 6.84 -1.08 2.67
N ARG A 78 6.39 -0.07 1.92
CA ARG A 78 6.25 -0.16 0.46
C ARG A 78 7.52 -0.64 -0.27
N PRO A 79 8.71 -0.05 -0.06
CA PRO A 79 9.92 -0.51 -0.75
C PRO A 79 10.36 -1.92 -0.32
N LEU A 80 10.05 -2.34 0.92
CA LEU A 80 10.32 -3.71 1.38
C LEU A 80 9.48 -4.71 0.60
N LEU A 81 8.18 -4.43 0.45
CA LEU A 81 7.29 -5.28 -0.35
C LEU A 81 7.68 -5.29 -1.83
N ASP A 82 8.02 -4.15 -2.41
CA ASP A 82 8.45 -4.06 -3.81
C ASP A 82 9.71 -4.90 -4.08
N SER A 83 10.62 -4.99 -3.11
CA SER A 83 11.83 -5.81 -3.22
C SER A 83 11.56 -7.31 -3.27
N ARG A 84 10.41 -7.78 -2.74
CA ARG A 84 10.01 -9.20 -2.78
C ARG A 84 9.47 -9.63 -4.15
N ILE A 85 9.15 -8.68 -5.03
CA ILE A 85 8.59 -8.93 -6.37
C ILE A 85 9.68 -8.92 -7.46
N ARG A 86 10.94 -8.60 -7.10
CA ARG A 86 12.09 -8.59 -8.01
C ARG A 86 12.76 -9.96 -8.15
#